data_AF-A0A6N3CR84-F1
#
_entry.id   AF-A0A6N3CR84-F1
#
_cell.length_a   1.000
_cell.length_b   1.000
_cell.length_c   1.000
_cell.angle_alpha   90.00
_cell.angle_beta   90.00
_cell.angle_gamma   90.00
#
_symmetry.space_group_name_H-M   'P 1'
#
loop_
_entity.id
_entity.type
_entity.pdbx_description
1 polymer ?
#
loop_
_entity_poly.entity_id
_entity_poly.type
_entity_poly.pdbx_seq_one_letter_code
_entity_poly.pdbx_strand_id
1 'polypeptide(L)'
;MPANLKRFGFEFETCKDKVSYSIYHENTPIKLTEEMTKTLEYLLWYVPNINSLQSPENELTSSLSFENFVFGIIKNYMSLENKDVAFLDYIDRDIVEFYEDRICPHSQKIILTKGERESKTDSLFRHIRNALAHGHFNIVNGMLIGFDYKSGPENKDICTAIFKIFPQNLLRALSSLSEEVTAEKLAKIALERTGYTVERFNNTRKESSFDFYVKKGKKRYALDIKKYKEIEVLPESEVKSLVDKFSGLYEGITPVLFINTSFLKKETKEKLKKENVIILDIKNILKMLDNRDILAEIDH
;
A
#
# COMPACT_ATOMS: atom_id res chain seq x y z
N MET A 1 4.41 8.20 -33.98
CA MET A 1 4.81 8.67 -32.64
C MET A 1 3.62 8.46 -31.73
N PRO A 2 3.81 7.89 -30.54
CA PRO A 2 2.69 7.58 -29.66
C PRO A 2 1.98 8.85 -29.19
N ALA A 3 0.71 8.72 -28.81
CA ALA A 3 -0.11 9.78 -28.26
C ALA A 3 0.62 10.55 -27.15
N ASN A 4 0.49 11.87 -27.14
CA ASN A 4 1.19 12.71 -26.15
C ASN A 4 0.54 12.57 -24.76
N LEU A 5 1.19 11.82 -23.88
CA LEU A 5 0.72 11.57 -22.51
C LEU A 5 1.20 12.63 -21.49
N LYS A 6 1.85 13.72 -21.91
CA LYS A 6 2.31 14.78 -20.99
C LYS A 6 1.18 15.40 -20.17
N ARG A 7 -0.05 15.45 -20.70
CA ARG A 7 -1.24 15.93 -19.96
C ARG A 7 -1.57 15.08 -18.72
N PHE A 8 -1.14 13.82 -18.71
CA PHE A 8 -1.26 12.91 -17.58
C PHE A 8 0.02 12.88 -16.72
N GLY A 9 0.98 13.77 -17.01
CA GLY A 9 2.28 13.82 -16.35
C GLY A 9 3.25 12.73 -16.78
N PHE A 10 2.89 11.86 -17.74
CA PHE A 10 3.69 10.71 -18.18
C PHE A 10 4.65 11.06 -19.31
N GLU A 11 5.84 10.46 -19.26
CA GLU A 11 6.86 10.56 -20.31
C GLU A 11 7.26 9.16 -20.78
N PHE A 12 7.28 8.95 -22.09
CA PHE A 12 7.81 7.72 -22.66
C PHE A 12 9.30 7.58 -22.37
N GLU A 13 9.76 6.34 -22.32
CA GLU A 13 11.18 6.07 -22.12
C GLU A 13 12.03 6.44 -23.34
N THR A 14 13.20 7.01 -23.07
CA THR A 14 14.19 7.37 -24.09
C THR A 14 15.50 6.67 -23.75
N CYS A 15 15.80 5.56 -24.42
CA CYS A 15 17.11 4.91 -24.35
C CYS A 15 17.59 4.55 -25.76
N LYS A 16 18.92 4.49 -25.93
CA LYS A 16 19.56 4.08 -27.18
C LYS A 16 19.49 2.57 -27.36
N ASP A 17 19.72 1.83 -26.28
CA ASP A 17 19.87 0.37 -26.30
C ASP A 17 18.58 -0.32 -25.86
N LYS A 18 17.57 -0.32 -26.75
CA LYS A 18 16.34 -1.10 -26.54
C LYS A 18 16.59 -2.58 -26.82
N VAL A 19 16.15 -3.43 -25.89
CA VAL A 19 16.22 -4.89 -26.00
C VAL A 19 14.95 -5.42 -26.65
N SER A 20 15.12 -6.31 -27.63
CA SER A 20 13.99 -7.01 -28.24
C SER A 20 13.49 -8.15 -27.36
N TYR A 21 12.18 -8.34 -27.31
CA TYR A 21 11.52 -9.41 -26.55
C TYR A 21 10.20 -9.78 -27.22
N SER A 22 9.58 -10.88 -26.78
CA SER A 22 8.21 -11.26 -27.16
C SER A 22 7.38 -11.42 -25.90
N ILE A 23 6.14 -10.96 -25.90
CA ILE A 23 5.19 -11.26 -24.80
C ILE A 23 4.71 -12.72 -24.83
N TYR A 24 4.89 -13.41 -25.96
CA TYR A 24 4.59 -14.83 -26.12
C TYR A 24 5.85 -15.65 -25.92
N HIS A 25 5.78 -16.65 -25.05
CA HIS A 25 6.91 -17.51 -24.74
C HIS A 25 7.11 -18.57 -25.82
N GLU A 26 8.26 -18.55 -26.50
CA GLU A 26 8.63 -19.58 -27.48
C GLU A 26 8.88 -20.96 -26.82
N ASN A 27 9.37 -20.95 -25.57
CA ASN A 27 9.66 -22.16 -24.80
C ASN A 27 8.80 -22.19 -23.52
N THR A 28 8.00 -23.25 -23.38
CA THR A 28 7.16 -23.49 -22.20
C THR A 28 7.60 -24.77 -21.46
N PRO A 29 7.83 -24.73 -20.14
CA PRO A 29 7.74 -23.57 -19.26
C PRO A 29 8.92 -22.61 -19.44
N ILE A 30 8.67 -21.34 -19.11
CA ILE A 30 9.69 -20.28 -19.14
C ILE A 30 10.75 -20.60 -18.08
N LYS A 31 12.04 -20.45 -18.41
CA LYS A 31 13.12 -20.72 -17.46
C LYS A 31 13.36 -19.50 -16.58
N LEU A 32 13.04 -19.61 -15.30
CA LEU A 32 13.21 -18.56 -14.29
C LEU A 32 14.20 -18.97 -13.21
N THR A 33 14.78 -17.98 -12.55
CA THR A 33 15.44 -18.21 -11.26
C THR A 33 14.40 -18.56 -10.20
N GLU A 34 14.78 -19.32 -9.18
CA GLU A 34 13.88 -19.69 -8.08
C GLU A 34 13.26 -18.46 -7.41
N GLU A 35 14.03 -17.39 -7.22
CA GLU A 35 13.55 -16.11 -6.67
C GLU A 35 12.48 -15.47 -7.55
N MET A 36 12.69 -15.43 -8.88
CA MET A 36 11.71 -14.88 -9.80
C MET A 36 10.45 -15.74 -9.82
N THR A 37 10.58 -17.07 -9.82
CA THR A 37 9.42 -17.98 -9.72
C THR A 37 8.57 -17.66 -8.49
N LYS A 38 9.17 -17.61 -7.30
CA LYS A 38 8.45 -17.26 -6.06
C LYS A 38 7.80 -15.87 -6.13
N THR A 39 8.50 -14.91 -6.74
CA THR A 39 7.99 -13.55 -6.92
C THR A 39 6.74 -13.53 -7.79
N LEU A 40 6.76 -14.22 -8.93
CA LEU A 40 5.61 -14.28 -9.83
C LEU A 40 4.45 -15.09 -9.24
N GLU A 41 4.74 -16.19 -8.54
CA GLU A 41 3.72 -16.96 -7.80
C GLU A 41 3.02 -16.09 -6.75
N TYR A 42 3.77 -15.25 -6.02
CA TYR A 42 3.17 -14.28 -5.11
C TYR A 42 2.27 -13.28 -5.81
N LEU A 43 2.75 -12.68 -6.91
CA LEU A 43 1.98 -11.72 -7.71
C LEU A 43 0.73 -12.34 -8.36
N LEU A 44 0.75 -13.65 -8.60
CA LEU A 44 -0.37 -14.39 -9.19
C LEU A 44 -1.43 -14.80 -8.14
N TRP A 45 -1.00 -15.27 -6.97
CA TRP A 45 -1.89 -15.97 -6.02
C TRP A 45 -2.13 -15.23 -4.71
N TYR A 46 -1.14 -14.46 -4.23
CA TYR A 46 -1.06 -14.01 -2.83
C TYR A 46 -1.05 -12.48 -2.67
N VAL A 47 -1.03 -11.69 -3.75
CA VAL A 47 -1.18 -10.23 -3.64
C VAL A 47 -2.52 -9.88 -2.98
N PRO A 48 -2.61 -8.81 -2.18
CA PRO A 48 -3.85 -8.49 -1.47
C PRO A 48 -5.02 -8.09 -2.40
N ASN A 49 -6.25 -8.30 -1.91
CA ASN A 49 -7.51 -7.82 -2.50
C ASN A 49 -7.82 -8.29 -3.94
N ILE A 50 -7.13 -9.30 -4.45
CA ILE A 50 -7.50 -9.92 -5.72
C ILE A 50 -8.51 -11.05 -5.47
N ASN A 51 -9.29 -11.38 -6.50
CA ASN A 51 -10.25 -12.50 -6.43
C ASN A 51 -9.52 -13.85 -6.48
N SER A 52 -8.84 -14.20 -5.39
CA SER A 52 -8.14 -15.47 -5.15
C SER A 52 -8.45 -15.92 -3.72
N LEU A 53 -8.74 -17.21 -3.53
CA LEU A 53 -8.99 -17.79 -2.19
C LEU A 53 -7.80 -17.61 -1.23
N GLN A 54 -6.60 -17.39 -1.78
CA GLN A 54 -5.35 -17.28 -1.03
C GLN A 54 -4.89 -15.83 -0.85
N SER A 55 -5.64 -14.86 -1.40
CA SER A 55 -5.32 -13.44 -1.30
C SER A 55 -5.79 -12.90 0.07
N PRO A 56 -4.91 -12.26 0.85
CA PRO A 56 -5.31 -11.58 2.07
C PRO A 56 -6.06 -10.28 1.75
N GLU A 57 -7.01 -9.90 2.60
CA GLU A 57 -7.58 -8.56 2.56
C GLU A 57 -6.60 -7.54 3.15
N ASN A 58 -6.53 -6.36 2.54
CA ASN A 58 -5.77 -5.23 3.02
C ASN A 58 -6.56 -3.93 2.77
N GLU A 59 -7.16 -3.41 3.85
CA GLU A 59 -8.02 -2.23 3.82
C GLU A 59 -7.30 -0.96 3.35
N LEU A 60 -5.98 -0.88 3.57
CA LEU A 60 -5.19 0.27 3.11
C LEU A 60 -5.02 0.26 1.60
N THR A 61 -4.71 -0.89 1.01
CA THR A 61 -4.53 -0.98 -0.44
C THR A 61 -5.82 -0.78 -1.20
N SER A 62 -6.98 -1.16 -0.65
CA SER A 62 -8.29 -0.91 -1.27
C SER A 62 -8.90 0.48 -1.03
N SER A 63 -8.27 1.32 -0.19
CA SER A 63 -8.88 2.61 0.14
C SER A 63 -8.79 3.62 -1.00
N LEU A 64 -9.94 4.03 -1.53
CA LEU A 64 -10.04 5.12 -2.53
C LEU A 64 -9.59 6.47 -1.95
N SER A 65 -9.97 6.77 -0.71
CA SER A 65 -9.59 8.02 -0.03
C SER A 65 -8.07 8.19 0.11
N PHE A 66 -7.32 7.07 0.16
CA PHE A 66 -5.86 7.06 0.38
C PHE A 66 -5.05 6.48 -0.77
N GLU A 67 -5.68 6.23 -1.91
CA GLU A 67 -5.02 5.60 -3.04
C GLU A 67 -3.75 6.35 -3.44
N ASN A 68 -3.75 7.69 -3.40
CA ASN A 68 -2.59 8.50 -3.75
C ASN A 68 -1.44 8.37 -2.75
N PHE A 69 -1.75 8.24 -1.46
CA PHE A 69 -0.75 8.08 -0.41
C PHE A 69 -0.12 6.69 -0.47
N VAL A 70 -0.97 5.65 -0.48
CA VAL A 70 -0.52 4.26 -0.53
C VAL A 70 0.26 4.00 -1.81
N PHE A 71 -0.25 4.45 -2.95
CA PHE A 71 0.45 4.33 -4.22
C PHE A 71 1.72 5.19 -4.26
N GLY A 72 1.78 6.30 -3.53
CA GLY A 72 3.01 7.08 -3.32
C GLY A 72 4.11 6.28 -2.62
N ILE A 73 3.76 5.49 -1.58
CA ILE A 73 4.71 4.58 -0.93
C ILE A 73 5.19 3.53 -1.94
N ILE A 74 4.28 2.93 -2.70
CA ILE A 74 4.62 1.93 -3.73
C ILE A 74 5.59 2.50 -4.76
N LYS A 75 5.29 3.68 -5.31
CA LYS A 75 6.18 4.37 -6.25
C LYS A 75 7.57 4.61 -5.67
N ASN A 76 7.67 5.03 -4.41
CA ASN A 76 8.97 5.29 -3.77
C ASN A 76 9.83 4.02 -3.70
N TYR A 77 9.26 2.89 -3.24
CA TYR A 77 9.99 1.62 -3.20
C TYR A 77 10.36 1.11 -4.59
N MET A 78 9.52 1.36 -5.58
CA MET A 78 9.78 1.03 -6.98
C MET A 78 10.70 2.03 -7.67
N SER A 79 11.12 3.13 -7.01
CA SER A 79 11.87 4.22 -7.65
C SER A 79 11.17 4.78 -8.90
N LEU A 80 9.85 4.95 -8.82
CA LEU A 80 9.01 5.53 -9.87
C LEU A 80 8.68 6.98 -9.53
N GLU A 81 8.77 7.85 -10.51
CA GLU A 81 8.28 9.23 -10.46
C GLU A 81 6.87 9.34 -11.07
N ASN A 82 6.25 10.52 -10.99
CA ASN A 82 4.97 10.77 -11.66
C ASN A 82 5.06 10.57 -13.17
N LYS A 83 6.23 10.84 -13.78
CA LYS A 83 6.48 10.64 -15.21
C LYS A 83 6.52 9.18 -15.67
N ASP A 84 6.54 8.25 -14.72
CA ASP A 84 6.64 6.83 -15.00
C ASP A 84 5.30 6.10 -14.88
N VAL A 85 4.26 6.78 -14.40
CA VAL A 85 2.94 6.16 -14.16
C VAL A 85 1.81 6.97 -14.79
N ALA A 86 0.99 6.31 -15.61
CA ALA A 86 -0.24 6.88 -16.16
C ALA A 86 -1.46 6.03 -15.79
N PHE A 87 -2.54 6.69 -15.36
CA PHE A 87 -3.87 6.09 -15.28
C PHE A 87 -4.73 6.73 -16.38
N LEU A 88 -5.20 5.93 -17.33
CA LEU A 88 -5.92 6.38 -18.52
C LEU A 88 -7.32 5.77 -18.57
N ASP A 89 -8.26 6.43 -19.25
CA ASP A 89 -9.59 5.87 -19.48
C ASP A 89 -9.53 4.71 -20.51
N TYR A 90 -8.62 4.81 -21.47
CA TYR A 90 -8.29 3.79 -22.46
C TYR A 90 -6.82 3.93 -22.90
N ILE A 91 -6.25 2.85 -23.43
CA ILE A 91 -4.88 2.81 -23.95
C ILE A 91 -4.94 2.76 -25.47
N ASP A 92 -4.45 3.82 -26.13
CA ASP A 92 -4.37 3.89 -27.58
C ASP A 92 -3.40 2.85 -28.15
N ARG A 93 -3.71 2.35 -29.35
CA ARG A 93 -2.93 1.30 -30.02
C ARG A 93 -1.47 1.70 -30.26
N ASP A 94 -1.21 2.97 -30.54
CA ASP A 94 0.16 3.48 -30.76
C ASP A 94 1.02 3.48 -29.48
N ILE A 95 0.40 3.53 -28.29
CA ILE A 95 1.05 3.34 -26.99
C ILE A 95 1.41 1.86 -26.82
N VAL A 96 0.50 0.95 -27.20
CA VAL A 96 0.75 -0.50 -27.18
C VAL A 96 1.93 -0.84 -28.09
N GLU A 97 1.86 -0.43 -29.35
CA GLU A 97 2.91 -0.63 -30.37
C GLU A 97 4.27 -0.01 -29.96
N PHE A 98 4.28 1.04 -29.13
CA PHE A 98 5.53 1.63 -28.64
C PHE A 98 6.29 0.70 -27.69
N TYR A 99 5.56 -0.06 -26.86
CA TYR A 99 6.12 -0.98 -25.89
C TYR A 99 6.23 -2.40 -26.42
N GLU A 100 5.42 -2.77 -27.42
CA GLU A 100 5.55 -4.05 -28.12
C GLU A 100 6.96 -4.25 -28.69
N ASP A 101 7.44 -5.47 -28.59
CA ASP A 101 8.71 -5.99 -29.10
C ASP A 101 9.99 -5.38 -28.55
N ARG A 102 10.04 -4.12 -28.11
CA ARG A 102 11.30 -3.44 -27.72
C ARG A 102 11.14 -2.49 -26.53
N ILE A 103 11.95 -2.70 -25.48
CA ILE A 103 11.95 -1.89 -24.26
C ILE A 103 13.33 -1.45 -23.81
N CYS A 104 13.39 -0.41 -22.99
CA CYS A 104 14.60 -0.03 -22.26
C CYS A 104 14.77 -0.89 -20.99
N PRO A 105 15.78 -1.77 -20.86
CA PRO A 105 15.84 -2.76 -19.77
C PRO A 105 16.12 -2.19 -18.37
N HIS A 106 16.22 -0.86 -18.23
CA HIS A 106 16.56 -0.17 -16.99
C HIS A 106 15.56 0.92 -16.58
N SER A 107 14.49 1.14 -17.36
CA SER A 107 13.45 2.12 -17.06
C SER A 107 12.16 1.40 -16.72
N GLN A 108 11.54 1.72 -15.59
CA GLN A 108 10.23 1.16 -15.24
C GLN A 108 9.12 2.12 -15.68
N LYS A 109 8.02 1.57 -16.20
CA LYS A 109 6.85 2.32 -16.66
C LYS A 109 5.59 1.53 -16.36
N ILE A 110 4.53 2.24 -15.99
CA ILE A 110 3.22 1.67 -15.67
C ILE A 110 2.16 2.53 -16.37
N ILE A 111 1.34 1.92 -17.22
CA ILE A 111 0.19 2.54 -17.87
C ILE A 111 -0.99 1.61 -17.61
N LEU A 112 -1.99 2.07 -16.86
CA LEU A 112 -3.13 1.25 -16.46
C LEU A 112 -4.44 1.96 -16.77
N THR A 113 -5.49 1.19 -16.98
CA THR A 113 -6.87 1.65 -16.79
C THR A 113 -7.30 1.36 -15.35
N LYS A 114 -8.25 2.13 -14.81
CA LYS A 114 -8.72 1.96 -13.43
C LYS A 114 -10.24 1.87 -13.40
N GLY A 115 -10.78 0.93 -12.62
CA GLY A 115 -12.21 0.94 -12.31
C GLY A 115 -12.62 2.15 -11.47
N GLU A 116 -13.89 2.58 -11.56
CA GLU A 116 -14.39 3.74 -10.79
C GLU A 116 -14.25 3.55 -9.28
N ARG A 117 -14.57 2.34 -8.79
CA ARG A 117 -14.53 1.98 -7.35
C ARG A 117 -13.28 1.20 -6.94
N GLU A 118 -12.25 1.24 -7.78
CA GLU A 118 -11.00 0.52 -7.57
C GLU A 118 -9.88 1.51 -7.22
N SER A 119 -9.03 1.18 -6.25
CA SER A 119 -7.88 2.02 -5.92
C SER A 119 -6.77 1.86 -6.99
N LYS A 120 -5.89 2.86 -7.10
CA LYS A 120 -4.66 2.75 -7.92
C LYS A 120 -3.84 1.49 -7.65
N THR A 121 -3.77 1.07 -6.38
CA THR A 121 -2.99 -0.08 -5.96
C THR A 121 -3.67 -1.40 -6.34
N ASP A 122 -4.98 -1.52 -6.11
CA ASP A 122 -5.73 -2.71 -6.50
C ASP A 122 -5.74 -2.87 -8.03
N SER A 123 -5.87 -1.77 -8.78
CA SER A 123 -5.74 -1.75 -10.24
C SER A 123 -4.39 -2.32 -10.70
N LEU A 124 -3.28 -1.87 -10.10
CA LEU A 124 -1.96 -2.40 -10.41
C LEU A 124 -1.88 -3.92 -10.16
N PHE A 125 -2.36 -4.41 -9.02
CA PHE A 125 -2.31 -5.84 -8.70
C PHE A 125 -3.21 -6.68 -9.61
N ARG A 126 -4.44 -6.23 -9.86
CA ARG A 126 -5.35 -6.92 -10.78
C ARG A 126 -4.73 -7.07 -12.16
N HIS A 127 -4.18 -5.99 -12.71
CA HIS A 127 -3.56 -6.01 -14.04
C HIS A 127 -2.31 -6.89 -14.11
N ILE A 128 -1.44 -6.85 -13.09
CA ILE A 128 -0.28 -7.76 -13.02
C ILE A 128 -0.75 -9.21 -12.97
N ARG A 129 -1.68 -9.54 -12.07
CA ARG A 129 -2.21 -10.89 -11.92
C ARG A 129 -2.84 -11.39 -13.22
N ASN A 130 -3.60 -10.56 -13.91
CA ASN A 130 -4.25 -10.94 -15.17
C ASN A 130 -3.23 -11.22 -16.26
N ALA A 131 -2.25 -10.35 -16.45
CA ALA A 131 -1.17 -10.57 -17.41
C ALA A 131 -0.42 -11.88 -17.12
N LEU A 132 -0.12 -12.18 -15.85
CA LEU A 132 0.51 -13.44 -15.44
C LEU A 132 -0.39 -14.66 -15.72
N ALA A 133 -1.67 -14.58 -15.34
CA ALA A 133 -2.63 -15.68 -15.48
C ALA A 133 -2.94 -16.01 -16.94
N HIS A 134 -2.92 -15.00 -17.82
CA HIS A 134 -3.18 -15.15 -19.25
C HIS A 134 -1.89 -15.42 -20.06
N GLY A 135 -0.72 -15.40 -19.41
CA GLY A 135 0.57 -15.63 -20.07
C GLY A 135 1.02 -14.49 -20.98
N HIS A 136 0.49 -13.27 -20.78
CA HIS A 136 0.83 -12.07 -21.54
C HIS A 136 1.96 -11.28 -20.88
N PHE A 137 3.07 -11.94 -20.61
CA PHE A 137 4.22 -11.32 -19.94
C PHE A 137 5.54 -11.93 -20.40
N ASN A 138 6.66 -11.26 -20.09
CA ASN A 138 7.99 -11.86 -20.18
C ASN A 138 8.95 -11.23 -19.16
N ILE A 139 10.07 -11.88 -18.91
CA ILE A 139 11.15 -11.39 -18.06
C ILE A 139 12.35 -11.02 -18.92
N VAL A 140 12.76 -9.75 -18.86
CA VAL A 140 13.96 -9.25 -19.56
C VAL A 140 14.85 -8.58 -18.52
N ASN A 141 16.07 -9.09 -18.33
CA ASN A 141 17.04 -8.55 -17.36
C ASN A 141 16.47 -8.35 -15.94
N GLY A 142 15.63 -9.30 -15.48
CA GLY A 142 14.96 -9.25 -14.17
C GLY A 142 13.76 -8.31 -14.10
N MET A 143 13.45 -7.58 -15.18
CA MET A 143 12.24 -6.77 -15.30
C MET A 143 11.09 -7.63 -15.80
N LEU A 144 9.97 -7.60 -15.07
CA LEU A 144 8.71 -8.15 -15.51
C LEU A 144 8.02 -7.15 -16.44
N ILE A 145 7.79 -7.57 -17.68
CA ILE A 145 7.05 -6.83 -18.68
C ILE A 145 5.73 -7.56 -18.89
N GLY A 146 4.60 -6.88 -18.80
CA GLY A 146 3.29 -7.52 -18.96
C GLY A 146 2.25 -6.59 -19.56
N PHE A 147 1.29 -7.23 -20.23
CA PHE A 147 0.16 -6.58 -20.89
C PHE A 147 -1.11 -7.25 -20.40
N ASP A 148 -2.09 -6.45 -19.97
CA ASP A 148 -3.43 -6.96 -19.65
C ASP A 148 -4.39 -6.59 -20.77
N TYR A 149 -5.23 -7.54 -21.17
CA TYR A 149 -6.20 -7.39 -22.24
C TYR A 149 -7.58 -7.81 -21.75
N LYS A 150 -8.60 -7.07 -22.16
CA LYS A 150 -10.01 -7.46 -22.01
C LYS A 150 -10.64 -7.68 -23.38
N SER A 151 -11.59 -8.59 -23.46
CA SER A 151 -12.42 -8.76 -24.65
C SER A 151 -13.30 -7.52 -24.84
N GLY A 152 -13.12 -6.84 -25.98
CA GLY A 152 -13.91 -5.71 -26.41
C GLY A 152 -15.08 -6.11 -27.32
N PRO A 153 -15.83 -5.12 -27.83
CA PRO A 153 -16.82 -5.34 -28.88
C PRO A 153 -16.19 -6.03 -30.09
N GLU A 154 -16.96 -6.89 -30.76
CA GLU A 154 -16.52 -7.62 -31.96
C GLU A 154 -15.30 -8.55 -31.74
N ASN A 155 -15.11 -9.06 -30.52
CA ASN A 155 -13.98 -9.93 -30.13
C ASN A 155 -12.60 -9.29 -30.37
N LYS A 156 -12.50 -7.95 -30.32
CA LYS A 156 -11.22 -7.26 -30.37
C LYS A 156 -10.61 -7.20 -28.97
N ASP A 157 -9.35 -7.61 -28.83
CA ASP A 157 -8.62 -7.45 -27.58
C ASP A 157 -8.31 -5.97 -27.35
N ILE A 158 -8.73 -5.46 -26.19
CA ILE A 158 -8.47 -4.08 -25.76
C ILE A 158 -7.42 -4.13 -24.67
N CYS A 159 -6.26 -3.52 -24.92
CA CYS A 159 -5.22 -3.37 -23.91
C CYS A 159 -5.74 -2.47 -22.77
N THR A 160 -5.61 -2.96 -21.55
CA THR A 160 -6.05 -2.27 -20.32
C THR A 160 -4.91 -2.00 -19.36
N ALA A 161 -3.74 -2.62 -19.58
CA ALA A 161 -2.51 -2.29 -18.89
C ALA A 161 -1.27 -2.63 -19.72
N ILE A 162 -0.24 -1.81 -19.54
CA ILE A 162 1.14 -2.06 -19.94
C ILE A 162 1.99 -1.75 -18.72
N PHE A 163 2.79 -2.71 -18.26
CA PHE A 163 3.72 -2.47 -17.17
C PHE A 163 5.05 -3.12 -17.45
N LYS A 164 6.10 -2.45 -16.98
CA LYS A 164 7.46 -2.95 -16.98
C LYS A 164 8.13 -2.54 -15.67
N ILE A 165 8.31 -3.50 -14.78
CA ILE A 165 8.64 -3.26 -13.38
C ILE A 165 9.68 -4.27 -12.89
N PHE A 166 10.43 -3.90 -11.86
CA PHE A 166 11.20 -4.86 -11.07
C PHE A 166 10.31 -5.40 -9.96
N PRO A 167 9.75 -6.63 -10.11
CA PRO A 167 8.67 -7.09 -9.26
C PRO A 167 9.09 -7.27 -7.79
N GLN A 168 10.37 -7.50 -7.51
CA GLN A 168 10.90 -7.58 -6.14
C GLN A 168 10.70 -6.27 -5.37
N ASN A 169 10.83 -5.12 -6.05
CA ASN A 169 10.63 -3.81 -5.41
C ASN A 169 9.16 -3.57 -5.06
N LEU A 170 8.23 -4.07 -5.88
CA LEU A 170 6.81 -4.04 -5.58
C LEU A 170 6.47 -4.91 -4.36
N LEU A 171 7.06 -6.11 -4.26
CA LEU A 171 6.87 -6.96 -3.08
C LEU A 171 7.42 -6.32 -1.80
N ARG A 172 8.59 -5.67 -1.86
CA ARG A 172 9.13 -4.90 -0.72
C ARG A 172 8.20 -3.75 -0.33
N ALA A 173 7.61 -3.06 -1.31
CA ALA A 173 6.61 -2.03 -1.04
C ALA A 173 5.41 -2.58 -0.28
N LEU A 174 4.87 -3.72 -0.73
CA LEU A 174 3.78 -4.44 -0.06
C LEU A 174 4.13 -4.81 1.38
N SER A 175 5.31 -5.38 1.60
CA SER A 175 5.78 -5.67 2.96
C SER A 175 5.85 -4.41 3.81
N SER A 176 6.33 -3.28 3.26
CA SER A 176 6.43 -2.01 4.00
C SER A 176 5.09 -1.40 4.41
N LEU A 177 4.01 -1.65 3.65
CA LEU A 177 2.67 -1.20 4.01
C LEU A 177 2.18 -1.87 5.30
N SER A 178 2.74 -3.05 5.63
CA SER A 178 2.47 -3.74 6.88
C SER A 178 3.35 -3.26 8.07
N GLU A 179 4.40 -2.46 7.84
CA GLU A 179 5.38 -2.05 8.86
C GLU A 179 4.92 -0.90 9.76
N GLU A 180 5.46 -0.84 10.98
CA GLU A 180 5.12 0.11 12.05
C GLU A 180 5.34 1.58 11.64
N VAL A 181 6.46 1.86 10.97
CA VAL A 181 6.79 3.19 10.41
C VAL A 181 5.69 3.71 9.48
N THR A 182 5.01 2.83 8.74
CA THR A 182 3.91 3.23 7.86
C THR A 182 2.64 3.55 8.66
N ALA A 183 2.37 2.82 9.74
CA ALA A 183 1.26 3.15 10.65
C ALA A 183 1.49 4.46 11.39
N GLU A 184 2.72 4.74 11.84
CA GLU A 184 3.09 6.04 12.41
C GLU A 184 2.80 7.18 11.45
N LYS A 185 3.24 7.07 10.19
CA LYS A 185 2.98 8.07 9.16
C LYS A 185 1.49 8.26 8.90
N LEU A 186 0.73 7.17 8.80
CA LEU A 186 -0.71 7.20 8.59
C LEU A 186 -1.44 7.88 9.75
N ALA A 187 -1.13 7.48 10.99
CA ALA A 187 -1.74 8.05 12.19
C ALA A 187 -1.42 9.54 12.31
N LYS A 188 -0.17 9.93 12.05
CA LYS A 188 0.24 11.34 12.03
C LYS A 188 -0.57 12.15 11.02
N ILE A 189 -0.67 11.70 9.77
CA ILE A 189 -1.42 12.41 8.72
C ILE A 189 -2.91 12.49 9.07
N ALA A 190 -3.49 11.42 9.63
CA ALA A 190 -4.88 11.36 10.04
C ALA A 190 -5.21 12.41 11.13
N LEU A 191 -4.31 12.53 12.10
CA LEU A 191 -4.40 13.51 13.17
C LEU A 191 -4.23 14.94 12.65
N GLU A 192 -3.23 15.18 11.80
CA GLU A 192 -3.00 16.51 11.22
C GLU A 192 -4.20 16.98 10.37
N ARG A 193 -4.80 16.09 9.57
CA ARG A 193 -6.01 16.40 8.79
C ARG A 193 -7.22 16.76 9.66
N THR A 194 -7.35 16.13 10.82
CA THR A 194 -8.41 16.42 11.78
C THR A 194 -8.12 17.66 12.65
N GLY A 195 -7.05 18.41 12.35
CA GLY A 195 -6.70 19.66 13.01
C GLY A 195 -5.91 19.49 14.30
N TYR A 196 -5.29 18.33 14.52
CA TYR A 196 -4.35 18.11 15.62
C TYR A 196 -2.93 18.52 15.21
N THR A 197 -2.18 19.05 16.16
CA THR A 197 -0.73 19.16 16.06
C THR A 197 -0.10 17.87 16.57
N VAL A 198 0.82 17.28 15.80
CA VAL A 198 1.48 16.02 16.12
C VAL A 198 2.99 16.23 16.22
N GLU A 199 3.54 15.98 17.40
CA GLU A 199 4.97 16.10 17.69
C GLU A 199 5.51 14.74 18.13
N ARG A 200 6.76 14.40 17.79
CA ARG A 200 7.38 13.20 18.36
C ARG A 200 7.49 13.37 19.87
N PHE A 201 7.13 12.34 20.62
CA PHE A 201 7.19 12.40 22.06
C PHE A 201 8.66 12.52 22.50
N ASN A 202 9.03 13.69 23.03
CA ASN A 202 10.40 13.95 23.43
C ASN A 202 10.46 13.89 24.97
N ASN A 203 10.77 12.72 25.52
CA ASN A 203 10.87 12.55 26.97
C ASN A 203 12.31 12.21 27.37
N THR A 204 12.86 12.98 28.30
CA THR A 204 14.19 12.75 28.90
C THR A 204 14.17 11.63 29.94
N ARG A 205 12.98 11.10 30.30
CA ARG A 205 12.81 9.95 31.19
C ARG A 205 12.54 8.68 30.39
N LYS A 206 13.37 7.65 30.62
CA LYS A 206 13.36 6.34 29.92
C LYS A 206 12.11 5.48 30.12
N GLU A 207 11.23 5.82 31.06
CA GLU A 207 10.20 4.88 31.57
C GLU A 207 8.82 5.00 30.90
N SER A 208 8.56 6.03 30.11
CA SER A 208 7.31 6.15 29.33
C SER A 208 7.54 6.88 28.00
N SER A 209 8.03 6.15 27.00
CA SER A 209 8.14 6.64 25.62
C SER A 209 6.86 6.32 24.85
N PHE A 210 6.13 7.35 24.46
CA PHE A 210 5.07 7.26 23.45
C PHE A 210 5.65 7.60 22.09
N ASP A 211 4.96 7.29 21.00
CA ASP A 211 5.44 7.65 19.66
C ASP A 211 5.17 9.13 19.38
N PHE A 212 3.98 9.60 19.74
CA PHE A 212 3.57 10.97 19.49
C PHE A 212 2.90 11.66 20.69
N TYR A 213 3.20 12.94 20.82
CA TYR A 213 2.39 13.89 21.58
C TYR A 213 1.43 14.60 20.63
N VAL A 214 0.14 14.58 20.97
CA VAL A 214 -0.92 15.03 20.07
C VAL A 214 -1.77 16.08 20.78
N LYS A 215 -2.06 17.19 20.09
CA LYS A 215 -2.71 18.37 20.70
C LYS A 215 -3.79 18.97 19.79
N LYS A 216 -4.95 19.29 20.37
CA LYS A 216 -5.96 20.16 19.75
C LYS A 216 -6.65 21.01 20.82
N GLY A 217 -6.56 22.33 20.71
CA GLY A 217 -7.08 23.25 21.72
C GLY A 217 -6.48 23.00 23.11
N LYS A 218 -7.33 22.63 24.09
CA LYS A 218 -6.92 22.25 25.47
C LYS A 218 -6.68 20.76 25.65
N LYS A 219 -7.19 19.91 24.74
CA LYS A 219 -7.03 18.46 24.81
C LYS A 219 -5.60 18.04 24.43
N ARG A 220 -5.08 17.02 25.12
CA ARG A 220 -3.72 16.48 24.94
C ARG A 220 -3.80 14.96 24.98
N TYR A 221 -3.06 14.32 24.09
CA TYR A 221 -3.01 12.87 24.00
C TYR A 221 -1.58 12.37 23.89
N ALA A 222 -1.33 11.21 24.48
CA ALA A 222 -0.10 10.45 24.32
C ALA A 222 -0.41 9.21 23.48
N LEU A 223 0.05 9.20 22.23
CA LEU A 223 -0.24 8.14 21.27
C LEU A 223 0.89 7.11 21.26
N ASP A 224 0.54 5.87 21.55
CA ASP A 224 1.38 4.69 21.37
C ASP A 224 0.83 3.86 20.20
N ILE A 225 1.72 3.47 19.30
CA ILE A 225 1.43 2.63 18.15
C ILE A 225 2.06 1.27 18.44
N LYS A 226 1.29 0.22 18.20
CA LYS A 226 1.75 -1.15 18.41
C LYS A 226 1.40 -2.01 17.21
N LYS A 227 2.42 -2.64 16.65
CA LYS A 227 2.26 -3.70 15.65
C LYS A 227 2.87 -5.00 16.12
N TYR A 228 2.18 -6.08 15.79
CA TYR A 228 2.61 -7.43 16.07
C TYR A 228 2.60 -8.22 14.77
N LYS A 229 3.69 -8.93 14.50
CA LYS A 229 3.75 -9.93 13.42
C LYS A 229 3.41 -11.28 14.03
N GLU A 230 2.54 -12.05 13.36
CA GLU A 230 2.31 -13.47 13.67
C GLU A 230 1.73 -13.75 15.07
N ILE A 231 0.92 -12.83 15.61
CA ILE A 231 0.22 -13.03 16.88
C ILE A 231 -1.28 -12.94 16.64
N GLU A 232 -2.03 -13.93 17.11
CA GLU A 232 -3.50 -13.89 17.09
C GLU A 232 -4.06 -13.06 18.26
N VAL A 233 -3.49 -13.22 19.46
CA VAL A 233 -3.94 -12.55 20.69
C VAL A 233 -2.74 -12.16 21.55
N LEU A 234 -2.74 -10.95 22.12
CA LEU A 234 -1.65 -10.49 22.97
C LEU A 234 -1.45 -11.37 24.21
N PRO A 235 -0.19 -11.73 24.54
CA PRO A 235 0.16 -12.33 25.81
C PRO A 235 -0.22 -11.43 27.00
N GLU A 236 -0.57 -12.05 28.13
CA GLU A 236 -0.94 -11.29 29.35
C GLU A 236 0.19 -10.39 29.86
N SER A 237 1.45 -10.79 29.67
CA SER A 237 2.62 -9.97 30.01
C SER A 237 2.64 -8.65 29.22
N GLU A 238 2.28 -8.70 27.95
CA GLU A 238 2.23 -7.52 27.08
C GLU A 238 1.06 -6.62 27.44
N VAL A 239 -0.10 -7.23 27.74
CA VAL A 239 -1.26 -6.50 28.25
C VAL A 239 -0.93 -5.76 29.54
N LYS A 240 -0.23 -6.43 30.47
CA LYS A 240 0.21 -5.81 31.73
C LYS A 240 1.19 -4.67 31.47
N SER A 241 2.16 -4.86 30.59
CA SER A 241 3.10 -3.81 30.17
C SER A 241 2.38 -2.57 29.62
N LEU A 242 1.38 -2.76 28.76
CA LEU A 242 0.57 -1.66 28.23
C LEU A 242 -0.19 -0.93 29.34
N VAL A 243 -0.89 -1.66 30.21
CA VAL A 243 -1.63 -1.09 31.34
C VAL A 243 -0.69 -0.29 32.25
N ASP A 244 0.42 -0.88 32.69
CA ASP A 244 1.40 -0.25 33.58
C ASP A 244 1.98 1.03 32.95
N LYS A 245 2.25 1.02 31.63
CA LYS A 245 2.72 2.19 30.88
C LYS A 245 1.70 3.33 30.88
N PHE A 246 0.42 3.03 30.71
CA PHE A 246 -0.63 4.04 30.63
C PHE A 246 -1.04 4.60 31.99
N SER A 247 -1.05 3.78 33.04
CA SER A 247 -1.38 4.21 34.41
C SER A 247 -0.39 5.24 34.98
N GLY A 248 0.82 5.34 34.44
CA GLY A 248 1.87 6.28 34.86
C GLY A 248 1.83 7.66 34.17
N LEU A 249 0.81 7.96 33.36
CA LEU A 249 0.70 9.23 32.63
C LEU A 249 0.31 10.42 33.53
N TYR A 250 0.80 11.60 33.16
CA TYR A 250 0.47 12.85 33.86
C TYR A 250 -1.01 13.22 33.72
N GLU A 251 -1.57 13.82 34.77
CA GLU A 251 -2.93 14.33 34.78
C GLU A 251 -3.15 15.35 33.64
N GLY A 252 -4.26 15.21 32.91
CA GLY A 252 -4.59 16.07 31.76
C GLY A 252 -4.05 15.60 30.40
N ILE A 253 -3.42 14.42 30.31
CA ILE A 253 -3.04 13.77 29.05
C ILE A 253 -3.80 12.45 28.91
N THR A 254 -4.58 12.29 27.85
CA THR A 254 -5.34 11.07 27.59
C THR A 254 -4.50 10.07 26.77
N PRO A 255 -4.29 8.83 27.25
CA PRO A 255 -3.59 7.81 26.47
C PRO A 255 -4.39 7.36 25.26
N VAL A 256 -3.70 7.18 24.13
CA VAL A 256 -4.25 6.61 22.91
C VAL A 256 -3.39 5.44 22.49
N LEU A 257 -4.00 4.28 22.29
CA LEU A 257 -3.35 3.08 21.76
C LEU A 257 -3.86 2.82 20.35
N PHE A 258 -2.98 2.95 19.35
CA PHE A 258 -3.26 2.50 17.98
C PHE A 258 -2.76 1.07 17.79
N ILE A 259 -3.70 0.14 17.66
CA ILE A 259 -3.43 -1.30 17.55
C ILE A 259 -4.52 -2.00 16.73
N ASN A 260 -4.20 -3.11 16.08
CA ASN A 260 -5.25 -3.99 15.55
C ASN A 260 -6.05 -4.60 16.72
N THR A 261 -7.34 -4.28 16.78
CA THR A 261 -8.21 -4.68 17.89
C THR A 261 -8.53 -6.18 17.91
N SER A 262 -8.18 -6.93 16.86
CA SER A 262 -8.25 -8.40 16.85
C SER A 262 -7.30 -9.03 17.87
N PHE A 263 -6.17 -8.37 18.17
CA PHE A 263 -5.19 -8.87 19.15
C PHE A 263 -5.66 -8.74 20.60
N LEU A 264 -6.73 -7.99 20.86
CA LEU A 264 -7.20 -7.67 22.20
C LEU A 264 -8.42 -8.52 22.58
N LYS A 265 -8.28 -9.35 23.61
CA LYS A 265 -9.43 -10.02 24.26
C LYS A 265 -10.39 -8.98 24.83
N LYS A 266 -11.66 -9.37 25.02
CA LYS A 266 -12.69 -8.51 25.64
C LYS A 266 -12.22 -7.98 27.01
N GLU A 267 -11.66 -8.85 27.84
CA GLU A 267 -11.12 -8.49 29.16
C GLU A 267 -9.99 -7.46 29.07
N THR A 268 -9.10 -7.58 28.09
CA THR A 268 -8.02 -6.62 27.84
C THR A 268 -8.57 -5.25 27.47
N LYS A 269 -9.57 -5.20 26.58
CA LYS A 269 -10.23 -3.95 26.20
C LYS A 269 -10.86 -3.26 27.41
N GLU A 270 -11.49 -4.04 28.30
CA GLU A 270 -12.06 -3.49 29.53
C GLU A 270 -11.01 -3.00 30.53
N LYS A 271 -9.86 -3.68 30.65
CA LYS A 271 -8.73 -3.19 31.47
C LYS A 271 -8.20 -1.85 30.96
N LEU A 272 -7.92 -1.74 29.66
CA LEU A 272 -7.42 -0.50 29.04
C LEU A 272 -8.43 0.65 29.16
N LYS A 273 -9.72 0.39 29.00
CA LYS A 273 -10.77 1.39 29.19
C LYS A 273 -10.84 1.92 30.63
N LYS A 274 -10.61 1.07 31.64
CA LYS A 274 -10.58 1.51 33.05
C LYS A 274 -9.46 2.51 33.33
N GLU A 275 -8.36 2.41 32.57
CA GLU A 275 -7.25 3.37 32.60
C GLU A 275 -7.48 4.56 31.64
N ASN A 276 -8.72 4.77 31.16
CA ASN A 276 -9.10 5.82 30.21
C ASN A 276 -8.29 5.81 28.90
N VAL A 277 -7.83 4.63 28.45
CA VAL A 277 -7.12 4.49 27.18
C VAL A 277 -8.10 4.46 26.02
N ILE A 278 -7.92 5.38 25.07
CA ILE A 278 -8.64 5.36 23.79
C ILE A 278 -7.97 4.34 22.87
N ILE A 279 -8.72 3.34 22.42
CA ILE A 279 -8.21 2.32 21.50
C ILE A 279 -8.64 2.67 20.09
N LEU A 280 -7.66 2.90 19.20
CA LEU A 280 -7.87 3.11 17.78
C LEU A 280 -7.36 1.89 16.99
N ASP A 281 -8.03 1.60 15.88
CA ASP A 281 -7.59 0.65 14.88
C ASP A 281 -7.52 1.32 13.50
N ILE A 282 -7.18 0.53 12.47
CA ILE A 282 -7.03 1.06 11.12
C ILE A 282 -8.32 1.71 10.61
N LYS A 283 -9.50 1.17 10.96
CA LYS A 283 -10.80 1.72 10.58
C LYS A 283 -11.03 3.11 11.18
N ASN A 284 -10.57 3.32 12.42
CA ASN A 284 -10.62 4.64 13.04
C ASN A 284 -9.68 5.63 12.33
N ILE A 285 -8.46 5.22 12.01
CA ILE A 285 -7.51 6.05 11.24
C ILE A 285 -8.09 6.42 9.87
N LEU A 286 -8.72 5.47 9.17
CA LEU A 286 -9.40 5.71 7.88
C LEU A 286 -10.51 6.77 8.02
N LYS A 287 -11.36 6.69 9.04
CA LYS A 287 -12.39 7.70 9.31
C LYS A 287 -11.78 9.08 9.60
N MET A 288 -10.70 9.13 10.38
CA MET A 288 -10.00 10.38 10.69
C MET A 288 -9.43 11.05 9.44
N LEU A 289 -8.89 10.25 8.54
CA LEU A 289 -8.40 10.76 7.27
C LEU A 289 -9.51 11.29 6.34
N ASP A 290 -10.77 10.86 6.54
CA ASP A 290 -12.00 11.42 5.94
C ASP A 290 -12.56 12.62 6.75
N ASN A 291 -11.69 13.33 7.48
CA ASN A 291 -11.99 14.51 8.31
C ASN A 291 -12.96 14.27 9.48
N ARG A 292 -13.15 13.03 9.94
CA ARG A 292 -13.95 12.74 11.15
C ARG A 292 -13.08 12.73 12.40
N ASP A 293 -13.37 13.59 13.36
CA ASP A 293 -12.59 13.68 14.59
C ASP A 293 -12.92 12.56 15.59
N ILE A 294 -12.39 11.36 15.34
CA ILE A 294 -12.66 10.17 16.18
C ILE A 294 -12.17 10.36 17.62
N LEU A 295 -11.07 11.09 17.85
CA LEU A 295 -10.61 11.35 19.21
C LEU A 295 -11.63 12.19 19.98
N ALA A 296 -12.19 13.24 19.38
CA ALA A 296 -13.23 14.05 20.01
C ALA A 296 -14.59 13.32 20.14
N GLU A 297 -14.90 12.39 19.22
CA GLU A 297 -16.08 11.53 19.31
C GLU A 297 -16.02 10.52 20.49
N ILE A 298 -14.82 10.16 20.96
CA ILE A 298 -14.63 9.20 22.05
C ILE A 298 -14.34 9.90 23.38
N ASP A 299 -13.56 10.98 23.35
CA ASP A 299 -13.06 11.71 24.52
C ASP A 299 -14.09 12.75 25.02
N HIS A 300 -15.20 12.25 25.57
CA HIS A 300 -16.26 13.03 26.21
C HIS A 300 -15.97 13.33 27.68
#